data_AF-A0A6N1XH30-F1
#
_entry.id   AF-A0A6N1XH30-F1
#
_cell.length_a   1.000
_cell.length_b   1.000
_cell.length_c   1.000
_cell.angle_alpha   90.00
_cell.angle_beta   90.00
_cell.angle_gamma   90.00
#
_symmetry.space_group_name_H-M   'P 1'
#
loop_
_entity.id
_entity.type
_entity.pdbx_description
1 polymer ?
#
loop_
_entity_poly.entity_id
_entity_poly.type
_entity_poly.pdbx_seq_one_letter_code
_entity_poly.pdbx_strand_id
1 'polypeptide(L)'
;MKSVSAAALLAALALPAFADDVLRTPVPDARPVMLAALQATDGQAHGVLTGEMADAITKRFGATSPIYIDVTTENRYAQAGCSRLKVTFWQDGVLLPGALSPRRQTMDFGINYCLDGRPPQSLK
;
A
#
# COMPACT_ATOMS: atom_id res chain seq x y z
N MET A 1 8.61 61.28 24.63
CA MET A 1 8.69 59.80 24.69
C MET A 1 7.36 59.22 24.24
N LYS A 2 7.25 58.77 22.98
CA LYS A 2 6.09 58.00 22.49
C LYS A 2 6.62 56.98 21.48
N SER A 3 6.78 55.75 21.95
CA SER A 3 7.24 54.60 21.18
C SER A 3 6.08 54.12 20.31
N VAL A 4 6.23 54.16 18.98
CA VAL A 4 5.28 53.54 18.04
C VAL A 4 5.79 52.12 17.79
N SER A 5 5.10 51.13 18.34
CA SER A 5 5.39 49.71 18.09
C SER A 5 4.83 49.30 16.73
N ALA A 6 5.70 49.04 15.76
CA ALA A 6 5.35 48.43 14.49
C ALA A 6 5.21 46.91 14.68
N ALA A 7 3.97 46.41 14.71
CA ALA A 7 3.71 44.98 14.68
C ALA A 7 3.82 44.47 13.23
N ALA A 8 4.90 43.76 12.92
CA ALA A 8 5.05 43.06 11.66
C ALA A 8 4.18 41.80 11.67
N LEU A 9 3.12 41.78 10.86
CA LEU A 9 2.33 40.57 10.59
C LEU A 9 3.11 39.65 9.64
N LEU A 10 3.63 38.55 10.16
CA LEU A 10 4.10 37.40 9.39
C LEU A 10 2.89 36.58 8.95
N ALA A 11 2.47 36.73 7.69
CA ALA A 11 1.49 35.85 7.06
C ALA A 11 2.15 34.50 6.74
N ALA A 12 1.83 33.46 7.53
CA ALA A 12 2.23 32.10 7.24
C ALA A 12 1.46 31.57 6.01
N LEU A 13 2.15 31.38 4.89
CA LEU A 13 1.65 30.67 3.72
C LEU A 13 1.52 29.18 4.08
N ALA A 14 0.31 28.76 4.47
CA ALA A 14 -0.02 27.34 4.60
C ALA A 14 -0.11 26.73 3.19
N LEU A 15 0.93 26.00 2.78
CA LEU A 15 0.86 25.15 1.59
C LEU A 15 -0.17 24.04 1.83
N PRO A 16 -1.15 23.82 0.94
CA PRO A 16 -2.01 22.66 1.04
C PRO A 16 -1.16 21.41 0.86
N ALA A 17 -1.21 20.50 1.84
CA ALA A 17 -0.66 19.17 1.69
C ALA A 17 -1.50 18.44 0.64
N PHE A 18 -0.97 18.30 -0.57
CA PHE A 18 -1.52 17.34 -1.53
C PHE A 18 -1.38 15.97 -0.89
N ALA A 19 -2.50 15.31 -0.59
CA ALA A 19 -2.46 13.88 -0.34
C ALA A 19 -1.93 13.26 -1.64
N ASP A 20 -0.72 12.70 -1.62
CA ASP A 20 -0.17 11.95 -2.74
C ASP A 20 -1.20 10.87 -3.12
N ASP A 21 -1.86 11.07 -4.26
CA ASP A 21 -2.77 10.07 -4.81
C ASP A 21 -1.89 8.95 -5.36
N VAL A 22 -1.62 7.98 -4.49
CA VAL A 22 -0.77 6.82 -4.81
C VAL A 22 -1.37 6.15 -6.04
N LEU A 23 -0.64 6.18 -7.16
CA LEU A 23 -1.08 5.55 -8.39
C LEU A 23 -1.19 4.03 -8.17
N ARG A 24 -2.41 3.50 -8.30
CA ARG A 24 -2.70 2.08 -8.11
C ARG A 24 -3.15 1.46 -9.42
N THR A 25 -2.29 0.65 -10.01
CA THR A 25 -2.58 -0.02 -11.28
C THR A 25 -3.52 -1.22 -11.07
N PRO A 26 -4.52 -1.43 -11.94
CA PRO A 26 -5.30 -2.67 -11.96
C PRO A 26 -4.41 -3.88 -12.23
N VAL A 27 -4.49 -4.91 -11.39
CA VAL A 27 -3.71 -6.14 -11.51
C VAL A 27 -4.61 -7.37 -11.34
N PRO A 28 -4.32 -8.48 -12.03
CA PRO A 28 -5.10 -9.71 -11.89
C PRO A 28 -4.77 -10.48 -10.59
N ASP A 29 -3.56 -10.28 -10.05
CA ASP A 29 -3.08 -10.90 -8.82
C ASP A 29 -1.94 -10.09 -8.19
N ALA A 30 -1.34 -10.60 -7.11
CA ALA A 30 -0.28 -9.92 -6.36
C ALA A 30 1.09 -9.90 -7.06
N ARG A 31 1.36 -10.81 -8.01
CA ARG A 31 2.70 -11.03 -8.59
C ARG A 31 3.25 -9.79 -9.30
N PRO A 32 2.49 -9.08 -10.16
CA PRO A 32 2.98 -7.86 -10.81
C PRO A 32 3.44 -6.80 -9.80
N VAL A 33 2.72 -6.65 -8.69
CA VAL A 33 3.02 -5.65 -7.65
C VAL A 33 4.26 -6.05 -6.86
N MET A 34 4.42 -7.33 -6.54
CA MET A 34 5.64 -7.82 -5.88
C MET A 34 6.89 -7.62 -6.75
N LEU A 35 6.80 -7.91 -8.05
CA LEU A 35 7.91 -7.67 -8.98
C LEU A 35 8.24 -6.19 -9.11
N ALA A 36 7.21 -5.33 -9.19
CA ALA A 36 7.40 -3.88 -9.21
C ALA A 36 8.11 -3.38 -7.94
N ALA A 37 7.71 -3.84 -6.74
CA ALA A 37 8.36 -3.45 -5.49
C ALA A 37 9.82 -3.89 -5.41
N LEU A 38 10.15 -5.07 -5.94
CA LEU A 38 11.55 -5.54 -6.01
C LEU A 38 12.42 -4.64 -6.89
N GLN A 39 11.85 -4.15 -7.99
CA GLN A 39 12.50 -3.28 -8.98
C GLN A 39 12.49 -1.80 -8.58
N ALA A 40 11.58 -1.39 -7.70
CA ALA A 40 11.44 -0.01 -7.27
C ALA A 40 12.62 0.43 -6.39
N THR A 41 13.08 1.66 -6.60
CA THR A 41 14.20 2.27 -5.86
C THR A 41 13.86 2.51 -4.40
N ASP A 42 12.62 2.92 -4.12
CA ASP A 42 12.05 3.09 -2.76
C ASP A 42 11.56 1.76 -2.16
N GLY A 43 11.55 0.69 -2.95
CA GLY A 43 11.11 -0.64 -2.53
C GLY A 43 9.60 -0.78 -2.36
N GLN A 44 8.80 0.13 -2.93
CA GLN A 44 7.34 0.12 -2.78
C GLN A 44 6.62 -0.07 -4.12
N ALA A 45 5.46 -0.71 -4.07
CA ALA A 45 4.54 -0.76 -5.20
C ALA A 45 3.11 -0.96 -4.72
N HIS A 46 2.16 -0.46 -5.52
CA HIS A 46 0.74 -0.42 -5.18
C HIS A 46 -0.11 -0.88 -6.34
N GLY A 47 -1.25 -1.52 -6.02
CA GLY A 47 -2.18 -1.98 -7.03
C GLY A 47 -3.62 -2.08 -6.52
N VAL A 48 -4.51 -2.36 -7.46
CA VAL A 48 -5.91 -2.73 -7.20
C VAL A 48 -6.15 -4.10 -7.82
N LEU A 49 -6.58 -5.08 -7.02
CA LEU A 49 -6.92 -6.39 -7.55
C LEU A 49 -8.21 -6.31 -8.37
N THR A 50 -8.20 -6.99 -9.52
CA THR A 50 -9.33 -7.04 -10.46
C THR A 50 -9.60 -8.46 -10.91
N GLY A 51 -10.77 -8.68 -11.49
CA GLY A 51 -11.21 -9.98 -12.01
C GLY A 51 -12.22 -10.68 -11.10
N GLU A 52 -12.77 -11.79 -11.59
CA GLU A 52 -13.96 -12.44 -11.02
C GLU A 52 -13.80 -12.82 -9.54
N MET A 53 -12.60 -13.25 -9.12
CA MET A 53 -12.32 -13.59 -7.74
C MET A 53 -12.38 -12.36 -6.81
N ALA A 54 -11.79 -11.24 -7.23
CA ALA A 54 -11.80 -9.99 -6.45
C ALA A 54 -13.23 -9.44 -6.33
N ASP A 55 -14.01 -9.53 -7.42
CA ASP A 55 -15.41 -9.14 -7.43
C ASP A 55 -16.26 -10.03 -6.52
N ALA A 56 -16.03 -11.35 -6.55
CA ALA A 56 -16.73 -12.30 -5.69
C ALA A 56 -16.45 -12.05 -4.20
N ILE A 57 -15.20 -11.77 -3.83
CA ILE A 57 -14.82 -11.42 -2.45
C ILE A 57 -15.50 -10.11 -2.03
N THR A 58 -15.42 -9.08 -2.86
CA THR A 58 -16.04 -7.76 -2.61
C THR A 58 -17.55 -7.92 -2.36
N LYS A 59 -18.23 -8.69 -3.21
CA LYS A 59 -19.66 -8.99 -3.08
C LYS A 59 -19.98 -9.82 -1.85
N ARG A 60 -19.17 -10.85 -1.55
CA ARG A 60 -19.35 -11.75 -0.39
C ARG A 60 -19.36 -10.99 0.92
N PHE A 61 -18.54 -9.93 1.02
CA PHE A 61 -18.37 -9.14 2.22
C PHE A 61 -19.08 -7.78 2.19
N GLY A 62 -19.85 -7.48 1.13
CA GLY A 62 -20.57 -6.21 1.00
C GLY A 62 -19.66 -4.99 1.02
N ALA A 63 -18.41 -5.14 0.56
CA ALA A 63 -17.42 -4.08 0.62
C ALA A 63 -17.76 -2.90 -0.31
N THR A 64 -17.34 -1.70 0.09
CA THR A 64 -17.62 -0.44 -0.64
C THR A 64 -16.46 0.04 -1.50
N SER A 65 -15.38 -0.73 -1.54
CA SER A 65 -14.15 -0.41 -2.27
C SER A 65 -13.58 -1.69 -2.89
N PRO A 66 -12.71 -1.60 -3.91
CA PRO A 66 -12.01 -2.77 -4.41
C PRO A 66 -10.98 -3.27 -3.39
N ILE A 67 -10.38 -4.43 -3.67
CA ILE A 67 -9.28 -4.93 -2.84
C ILE A 67 -8.00 -4.24 -3.29
N TYR A 68 -7.41 -3.49 -2.38
CA TYR A 68 -6.13 -2.83 -2.58
C TYR A 68 -4.99 -3.75 -2.14
N ILE A 69 -3.85 -3.64 -2.83
CA ILE A 69 -2.61 -4.30 -2.47
C ILE A 69 -1.50 -3.26 -2.37
N ASP A 70 -0.77 -3.31 -1.27
CA ASP A 70 0.45 -2.54 -1.02
C ASP A 70 1.60 -3.51 -0.75
N VAL A 71 2.73 -3.31 -1.42
CA VAL A 71 3.93 -4.12 -1.23
C VAL A 71 5.08 -3.22 -0.82
N THR A 72 5.82 -3.63 0.19
CA THR A 72 7.02 -2.93 0.67
C THR A 72 8.15 -3.92 0.86
N THR A 73 9.34 -3.57 0.38
CA THR A 73 10.57 -4.33 0.64
C THR A 73 11.01 -4.11 2.09
N GLU A 74 10.93 -5.14 2.94
CA GLU A 74 11.38 -5.08 4.33
C GLU A 74 12.90 -5.30 4.45
N ASN A 75 13.46 -6.20 3.64
CA ASN A 75 14.88 -6.51 3.64
C ASN A 75 15.33 -6.99 2.25
N ARG A 76 16.50 -6.56 1.78
CA ARG A 76 17.11 -7.08 0.54
C ARG A 76 18.13 -8.14 0.89
N TYR A 77 18.04 -9.31 0.26
CA TYR A 77 18.97 -10.40 0.51
C TYR A 77 20.29 -10.21 -0.23
N ALA A 78 21.33 -10.94 0.19
CA ALA A 78 22.62 -10.96 -0.50
C ALA A 78 22.50 -11.49 -1.95
N GLN A 79 21.52 -12.36 -2.22
CA GLN A 79 21.20 -12.80 -3.57
C GLN A 79 20.50 -11.66 -4.33
N ALA A 80 21.09 -11.25 -5.45
CA ALA A 80 20.54 -10.19 -6.29
C ALA A 80 19.11 -10.52 -6.76
N GLY A 81 18.23 -9.51 -6.70
CA GLY A 81 16.83 -9.65 -7.12
C GLY A 81 15.94 -10.40 -6.14
N CYS A 82 16.42 -10.71 -4.93
CA CYS A 82 15.64 -11.37 -3.88
C CYS A 82 15.48 -10.47 -2.65
N SER A 83 14.28 -10.44 -2.09
CA SER A 83 13.98 -9.69 -0.88
C SER A 83 12.94 -10.37 0.00
N ARG A 84 12.90 -9.94 1.25
CA ARG A 84 11.72 -10.04 2.12
C ARG A 84 10.75 -8.91 1.74
N LEU A 85 9.54 -9.27 1.36
CA LEU A 85 8.46 -8.34 1.07
C LEU A 85 7.40 -8.42 2.17
N LYS A 86 6.91 -7.27 2.62
CA LYS A 86 5.61 -7.12 3.29
C LYS A 86 4.56 -6.90 2.21
N VAL A 87 3.49 -7.68 2.26
CA VAL A 87 2.33 -7.52 1.38
C VAL A 87 1.11 -7.28 2.26
N THR A 88 0.43 -6.18 1.98
CA THR A 88 -0.75 -5.73 2.71
C THR A 88 -1.91 -5.68 1.75
N PHE A 89 -2.92 -6.51 1.98
CA PHE A 89 -4.23 -6.36 1.35
C PHE A 89 -5.15 -5.57 2.25
N TRP A 90 -5.94 -4.67 1.69
CA TRP A 90 -6.97 -4.01 2.46
C TRP A 90 -8.19 -3.63 1.61
N GLN A 91 -9.31 -3.48 2.30
CA GLN A 91 -10.58 -3.13 1.69
C GLN A 91 -11.46 -2.39 2.71
N ASP A 92 -12.04 -1.27 2.29
CA ASP A 92 -13.03 -0.51 3.05
C ASP A 92 -14.45 -1.06 2.87
N GLY A 93 -15.27 -0.82 3.91
CA GLY A 93 -16.69 -1.18 3.90
C GLY A 93 -16.98 -2.67 4.03
N VAL A 94 -15.99 -3.47 4.44
CA VAL A 94 -16.18 -4.92 4.64
C VAL A 94 -17.10 -5.15 5.85
N LEU A 95 -18.18 -5.89 5.63
CA LEU A 95 -19.10 -6.37 6.67
C LEU A 95 -18.86 -7.87 6.92
N LEU A 96 -18.15 -8.17 8.00
CA LEU A 96 -17.92 -9.55 8.42
C LEU A 96 -19.17 -10.15 9.06
N PRO A 97 -19.38 -11.48 8.95
CA PRO A 97 -20.45 -12.16 9.68
C PRO A 97 -20.39 -11.85 11.19
N GLY A 98 -21.51 -11.40 11.75
CA GLY A 98 -21.62 -11.03 13.17
C GLY A 98 -21.05 -9.65 13.53
N ALA A 99 -20.51 -8.88 12.58
CA ALA A 99 -20.10 -7.50 12.82
C ALA A 99 -21.31 -6.55 12.86
N LEU A 100 -21.26 -5.56 13.75
CA LEU A 100 -22.31 -4.54 13.91
C LEU A 100 -22.32 -3.49 12.80
N SER A 101 -21.17 -3.24 12.18
CA SER A 101 -21.01 -2.23 11.14
C SER A 101 -19.89 -2.59 10.15
N PRO A 102 -19.97 -2.09 8.90
CA PRO A 102 -18.90 -2.16 7.93
C PRO A 102 -17.65 -1.44 8.42
N ARG A 103 -16.46 -1.97 8.13
CA ARG A 103 -15.18 -1.35 8.49
C ARG A 103 -14.07 -1.74 7.52
N ARG A 104 -12.93 -1.04 7.60
CA ARG A 104 -11.71 -1.47 6.92
C ARG A 104 -11.24 -2.82 7.45
N GLN A 105 -10.94 -3.74 6.53
CA GLN A 105 -10.18 -4.95 6.84
C GLN A 105 -8.81 -4.86 6.20
N THR A 106 -7.81 -5.32 6.93
CA THR A 106 -6.41 -5.34 6.50
C THR A 106 -5.83 -6.70 6.81
N MET A 107 -5.13 -7.28 5.85
CA MET A 107 -4.41 -8.54 5.99
C MET A 107 -2.96 -8.34 5.57
N ASP A 108 -2.06 -8.51 6.54
CA ASP A 108 -0.63 -8.40 6.34
C ASP A 108 0.01 -9.79 6.34
N PHE A 109 0.87 -10.04 5.37
CA PHE A 109 1.73 -11.21 5.33
C PHE A 109 3.07 -10.80 4.75
N GLY A 110 4.12 -11.51 5.14
CA GLY A 110 5.41 -11.30 4.49
C GLY A 110 5.85 -12.54 3.75
N ILE A 111 6.51 -12.33 2.62
CA ILE A 111 6.97 -13.37 1.71
C ILE A 111 8.44 -13.13 1.31
N ASN A 112 9.20 -14.22 1.17
CA ASN A 112 10.54 -14.17 0.60
C ASN A 112 10.40 -14.41 -0.90
N TYR A 113 10.74 -13.42 -1.72
CA TYR A 113 10.43 -13.43 -3.15
C TYR A 113 11.61 -12.97 -3.97
N CYS A 114 11.82 -13.63 -5.11
CA CYS A 114 12.85 -13.29 -6.10
C CYS A 114 12.21 -12.92 -7.43
N LEU A 115 12.93 -12.16 -8.26
CA LEU A 115 12.47 -11.76 -9.60
C LEU A 115 12.16 -12.96 -10.53
N ASP A 116 12.82 -14.10 -10.32
CA ASP A 116 12.57 -15.34 -11.06
C ASP A 116 11.35 -16.13 -10.53
N GLY A 117 10.69 -15.63 -9.48
CA GLY A 117 9.55 -16.27 -8.83
C GLY A 117 9.90 -17.49 -7.97
N ARG A 118 11.18 -17.82 -7.81
CA ARG A 118 11.64 -18.91 -6.94
C ARG A 118 11.88 -18.40 -5.52
N PRO A 119 11.83 -19.27 -4.50
CA PRO A 119 12.32 -18.92 -3.18
C PRO A 119 13.84 -18.63 -3.23
N PRO A 120 14.36 -17.73 -2.39
CA PRO A 120 15.79 -17.47 -2.32
C PRO A 120 16.56 -18.75 -1.97
N GLN A 121 17.71 -18.96 -2.62
CA GLN A 121 18.51 -20.17 -2.47
C GLN A 121 19.22 -20.22 -1.12
N SER A 122 19.44 -19.06 -0.49
CA SER A 122 19.86 -18.96 0.90
C SER A 122 19.22 -17.73 1.53
N LEU A 123 18.58 -17.91 2.68
CA LEU A 123 18.26 -16.81 3.58
C LEU A 123 19.55 -16.46 4.32
N LYS A 124 20.18 -15.35 3.93
CA LYS A 124 21.28 -14.74 4.69
C LYS A 124 20.84 -13.36 5.13
#